data_AF-A0A0M3IUT5-F1
#
_entry.id   AF-A0A0M3IUT5-F1
#
_cell.length_a   1.000
_cell.length_b   1.000
_cell.length_c   1.000
_cell.angle_alpha   90.00
_cell.angle_beta   90.00
_cell.angle_gamma   90.00
#
_symmetry.space_group_name_H-M   'P 1'
#
loop_
_entity.id
_entity.type
_entity.pdbx_description
1 polymer ?
#
loop_
_entity_poly.entity_id
_entity_poly.type
_entity_poly.pdbx_seq_one_letter_code
_entity_poly.pdbx_strand_id
1 'polypeptide(L)'
;MEWCEENAFNEPKANAEVFDECAELEKGSHIRAETLHMRKKDEKWCDMDLDGAMHGRLHALDEDKQNRVYNAVYTLIRCGRTNEAVALLKHAGLAALVPSLKYHEMSRDSSLTPLSNENASFRIANSRAFFKRTVARLIAKGQSMSQIERCLWSVIGGLLEPALSLCSRTDDRLWCYLNTAIEGRLDAAIAEHHQNATADVEQKGCDLMVASIFDEIATVSRVSFSSNRSYGNTEARFISMGVDFVL
;
A
#
# COMPACT_ATOMS: atom_id res chain seq x y z
N MET A 1 3.87 6.98 -12.63
CA MET A 1 3.86 5.94 -11.58
C MET A 1 4.89 4.88 -11.90
N GLU A 2 4.78 4.22 -13.06
CA GLU A 2 5.71 3.18 -13.55
C GLU A 2 7.20 3.57 -13.43
N TRP A 3 7.60 4.78 -13.85
CA TRP A 3 8.99 5.25 -13.68
C TRP A 3 9.47 5.24 -12.22
N CYS A 4 8.60 5.56 -11.25
CA CYS A 4 8.98 5.51 -9.83
C CYS A 4 9.17 4.06 -9.36
N GLU A 5 8.39 3.12 -9.91
CA GLU A 5 8.42 1.70 -9.58
C GLU A 5 9.64 1.03 -10.17
N GLU A 6 9.96 1.33 -11.44
CA GLU A 6 11.19 0.90 -12.09
C GLU A 6 12.42 1.41 -11.36
N ASN A 7 12.43 2.67 -10.92
CA ASN A 7 13.53 3.21 -10.13
C ASN A 7 13.65 2.57 -8.75
N ALA A 8 12.52 2.29 -8.09
CA ALA A 8 12.52 1.54 -6.84
C ALA A 8 13.09 0.13 -7.05
N PHE A 9 12.74 -0.53 -8.16
CA PHE A 9 13.21 -1.87 -8.51
C PHE A 9 14.68 -1.92 -8.97
N ASN A 10 15.18 -0.85 -9.59
CA ASN A 10 16.56 -0.80 -10.08
C ASN A 10 17.57 -0.42 -8.98
N GLU A 11 17.14 -0.24 -7.73
CA GLU A 11 18.04 -0.02 -6.60
C GLU A 11 18.68 -1.36 -6.16
N PRO A 12 19.96 -1.63 -6.46
CA PRO A 12 20.49 -3.00 -6.40
C PRO A 12 20.55 -3.56 -4.98
N LYS A 13 20.81 -2.71 -3.99
CA LYS A 13 20.96 -3.12 -2.58
C LYS A 13 19.61 -3.42 -1.93
N ALA A 14 18.65 -2.50 -2.05
CA ALA A 14 17.33 -2.66 -1.45
C ALA A 14 16.59 -3.87 -2.05
N ASN A 15 16.72 -4.12 -3.35
CA ASN A 15 16.03 -5.25 -3.98
C ASN A 15 16.68 -6.60 -3.65
N ALA A 16 18.02 -6.68 -3.61
CA ALA A 16 18.70 -7.92 -3.20
C ALA A 16 18.28 -8.33 -1.77
N GLU A 17 18.23 -7.38 -0.85
CA GLU A 17 17.78 -7.61 0.53
C GLU A 17 16.32 -8.10 0.57
N VAL A 18 15.43 -7.53 -0.25
CA VAL A 18 14.01 -7.95 -0.32
C VAL A 18 13.87 -9.35 -0.92
N PHE A 19 14.64 -9.69 -1.95
CA PHE A 19 14.58 -11.03 -2.56
C PHE A 19 15.13 -12.11 -1.63
N ASP A 20 16.24 -11.84 -0.95
CA ASP A 20 16.79 -12.75 0.05
C ASP A 20 15.79 -12.94 1.20
N GLU A 21 15.17 -11.85 1.66
CA GLU A 21 14.12 -11.89 2.68
C GLU A 21 12.89 -12.69 2.24
N CYS A 22 12.39 -12.48 1.02
CA CYS A 22 11.31 -13.27 0.44
C CYS A 22 11.66 -14.76 0.39
N ALA A 23 12.87 -15.11 -0.05
CA ALA A 23 13.32 -16.49 -0.13
C ALA A 23 13.41 -17.17 1.25
N GLU A 24 13.83 -16.43 2.29
CA GLU A 24 13.84 -16.96 3.66
C GLU A 24 12.42 -17.11 4.23
N LEU A 25 11.53 -16.16 3.95
CA LEU A 25 10.12 -16.23 4.35
C LEU A 25 9.37 -17.40 3.68
N GLU A 26 9.69 -17.71 2.42
CA GLU A 26 9.12 -18.83 1.68
C GLU A 26 9.57 -20.20 2.18
N LYS A 27 10.80 -20.31 2.72
CA LYS A 27 11.31 -21.54 3.35
C LYS A 27 10.77 -21.73 4.78
N GLY A 28 10.22 -20.68 5.38
CA GLY A 28 9.74 -20.66 6.75
C GLY A 28 8.49 -21.53 6.98
N SER A 29 8.22 -21.82 8.26
CA SER A 29 6.93 -22.38 8.68
C SER A 29 5.82 -21.33 8.63
N HIS A 30 4.56 -21.77 8.69
CA HIS A 30 3.39 -20.90 8.71
C HIS A 30 3.57 -19.74 9.71
N ILE A 31 3.19 -18.52 9.32
CA ILE A 31 3.49 -17.27 10.04
C ILE A 31 2.88 -17.15 11.45
N ARG A 32 2.02 -18.10 11.82
CA ARG A 32 1.29 -18.16 13.10
C ARG A 32 1.54 -19.46 13.88
N ALA A 33 2.67 -20.12 13.61
CA ALA A 33 2.97 -21.43 14.17
C ALA A 33 3.09 -21.40 15.70
N GLU A 34 3.76 -20.38 16.25
CA GLU A 34 3.97 -20.28 17.71
C GLU A 34 2.67 -19.90 18.43
N THR A 35 1.91 -18.98 17.86
CA THR A 35 0.59 -18.57 18.36
C THR A 35 -0.34 -19.78 18.41
N LEU A 36 -0.37 -20.61 17.35
CA LEU A 36 -1.15 -21.83 17.33
C LEU A 36 -0.67 -22.84 18.39
N HIS A 37 0.64 -22.99 18.56
CA HIS A 37 1.22 -23.88 19.56
C HIS A 37 0.83 -23.46 20.99
N MET A 38 0.93 -22.18 21.30
CA MET A 38 0.57 -21.67 22.63
C MET A 38 -0.94 -21.71 22.87
N ARG A 39 -1.76 -21.49 21.83
CA ARG A 39 -3.22 -21.66 21.93
C ARG A 39 -3.63 -23.08 22.30
N LYS A 40 -2.93 -24.10 21.76
CA LYS A 40 -3.17 -25.51 22.13
C LYS A 40 -2.87 -25.83 23.59
N LYS A 41 -2.18 -24.94 24.31
CA LYS A 41 -1.84 -25.06 25.73
C LYS A 41 -2.81 -24.28 26.65
N ASP A 42 -4.02 -23.96 26.16
CA ASP A 42 -5.08 -23.24 26.89
C ASP A 42 -4.73 -21.79 27.32
N GLU A 43 -3.79 -21.15 26.64
CA GLU A 43 -3.53 -19.72 26.82
C GLU A 43 -4.43 -18.86 25.90
N LYS A 44 -4.82 -17.67 26.37
CA LYS A 44 -5.71 -16.74 25.65
C LYS A 44 -4.95 -15.98 24.54
N TRP A 45 -4.71 -16.65 23.41
CA TRP A 45 -4.10 -16.09 22.18
C TRP A 45 -5.15 -15.72 21.14
N CYS A 46 -4.74 -14.94 20.13
CA CYS A 46 -5.63 -14.52 19.05
C CYS A 46 -6.20 -15.67 18.21
N ASP A 47 -7.28 -15.35 17.49
CA ASP A 47 -7.82 -16.20 16.43
C ASP A 47 -6.89 -16.31 15.23
N MET A 48 -7.00 -17.42 14.52
CA MET A 48 -6.13 -17.77 13.39
C MET A 48 -6.61 -17.14 12.08
N ASP A 49 -7.62 -16.28 12.12
CA ASP A 49 -8.12 -15.42 11.04
C ASP A 49 -7.41 -14.06 11.02
N LEU A 50 -7.60 -13.29 9.94
CA LEU A 50 -6.83 -12.08 9.70
C LEU A 50 -7.02 -11.04 10.82
N ASP A 51 -8.24 -10.91 11.34
CA ASP A 51 -8.65 -10.01 12.41
C ASP A 51 -8.48 -10.59 13.82
N GLY A 52 -8.01 -11.83 13.98
CA GLY A 52 -7.78 -12.42 15.29
C GLY A 52 -6.85 -11.57 16.17
N ALA A 53 -5.87 -10.89 15.60
CA ALA A 53 -4.98 -9.98 16.32
C ALA A 53 -5.70 -8.71 16.87
N MET A 54 -6.91 -8.41 16.40
CA MET A 54 -7.79 -7.38 16.96
C MET A 54 -8.56 -7.88 18.20
N HIS A 55 -8.64 -9.20 18.38
CA HIS A 55 -9.42 -9.87 19.43
C HIS A 55 -8.55 -10.61 20.46
N GLY A 56 -7.23 -10.62 20.27
CA GLY A 56 -6.27 -11.24 21.17
C GLY A 56 -4.85 -10.78 20.87
N ARG A 57 -3.88 -11.47 21.48
CA ARG A 57 -2.45 -11.17 21.27
C ARG A 57 -1.85 -12.19 20.32
N LEU A 58 -0.97 -11.74 19.43
CA LEU A 58 -0.12 -12.59 18.59
C LEU A 58 1.19 -12.89 19.34
N HIS A 59 1.75 -14.08 19.14
CA HIS A 59 3.06 -14.38 19.72
C HIS A 59 4.14 -13.46 19.11
N ALA A 60 5.09 -12.97 19.92
CA ALA A 60 6.06 -11.96 19.48
C ALA A 60 6.92 -12.42 18.27
N LEU A 61 7.27 -13.71 18.20
CA LEU A 61 7.99 -14.27 17.04
C LEU A 61 7.14 -14.30 15.77
N ASP A 62 5.83 -14.51 15.92
CA ASP A 62 4.91 -14.52 14.78
C ASP A 62 4.59 -13.07 14.34
N GLU A 63 4.53 -12.13 15.29
CA GLU A 63 4.38 -10.70 15.00
C GLU A 63 5.56 -10.13 14.22
N ASP A 64 6.79 -10.49 14.59
CA ASP A 64 8.00 -10.11 13.85
C ASP A 64 7.98 -10.66 12.43
N LYS A 65 7.70 -11.97 12.26
CA LYS A 65 7.55 -12.59 10.94
C LYS A 65 6.44 -11.93 10.11
N GLN A 66 5.31 -11.60 10.72
CA GLN A 66 4.20 -10.92 10.05
C GLN A 66 4.59 -9.53 9.57
N ASN A 67 5.31 -8.76 10.38
CA ASN A 67 5.81 -7.45 9.98
C ASN A 67 6.84 -7.54 8.85
N ARG A 68 7.70 -8.58 8.86
CA ARG A 68 8.65 -8.85 7.77
C ARG A 68 7.94 -9.18 6.46
N VAL A 69 6.90 -10.02 6.49
CA VAL A 69 6.06 -10.29 5.31
C VAL A 69 5.38 -9.01 4.82
N TYR A 70 4.79 -8.21 5.71
CA TYR A 70 4.18 -6.93 5.32
C TYR A 70 5.17 -5.96 4.69
N ASN A 71 6.40 -5.91 5.20
CA ASN A 71 7.45 -5.08 4.64
C ASN A 71 7.87 -5.52 3.22
N ALA A 72 8.04 -6.82 3.02
CA ALA A 72 8.34 -7.39 1.71
C ALA A 72 7.19 -7.14 0.71
N VAL A 73 5.94 -7.39 1.12
CA VAL A 73 4.74 -7.13 0.30
C VAL A 73 4.62 -5.64 -0.06
N TYR A 74 4.81 -4.74 0.92
CA TYR A 74 4.79 -3.30 0.69
C TYR A 74 5.83 -2.89 -0.36
N THR A 75 7.06 -3.43 -0.23
CA THR A 75 8.14 -3.11 -1.16
C THR A 75 7.87 -3.65 -2.56
N LEU A 76 7.40 -4.90 -2.68
CA LEU A 76 7.02 -5.49 -3.96
C LEU A 76 5.93 -4.67 -4.67
N ILE A 77 4.92 -4.19 -3.95
CA ILE A 77 3.88 -3.31 -4.51
C ILE A 77 4.50 -2.00 -5.01
N ARG A 78 5.40 -1.38 -4.24
CA ARG A 78 6.11 -0.16 -4.66
C ARG A 78 7.03 -0.36 -5.87
N CYS A 79 7.45 -1.58 -6.13
CA CYS A 79 8.20 -1.95 -7.33
C CYS A 79 7.31 -2.40 -8.50
N GLY A 80 5.98 -2.32 -8.36
CA GLY A 80 5.04 -2.80 -9.38
C GLY A 80 4.94 -4.33 -9.50
N ARG A 81 5.52 -5.09 -8.55
CA ARG A 81 5.62 -6.56 -8.54
C ARG A 81 4.46 -7.21 -7.78
N THR A 82 3.23 -6.83 -8.09
CA THR A 82 2.03 -7.30 -7.36
C THR A 82 1.85 -8.82 -7.42
N ASN A 83 2.24 -9.46 -8.52
CA ASN A 83 2.16 -10.92 -8.66
C ASN A 83 3.05 -11.66 -7.64
N GLU A 84 4.25 -11.16 -7.38
CA GLU A 84 5.13 -11.71 -6.35
C GLU A 84 4.62 -11.41 -4.95
N ALA A 85 4.07 -10.22 -4.73
CA ALA A 85 3.41 -9.91 -3.47
C ALA A 85 2.26 -10.90 -3.18
N VAL A 86 1.46 -11.24 -4.20
CA VAL A 86 0.39 -12.26 -4.10
C VAL A 86 0.97 -13.65 -3.82
N ALA A 87 2.05 -14.04 -4.49
CA ALA A 87 2.70 -15.33 -4.25
C ALA A 87 3.21 -15.44 -2.80
N LEU A 88 3.92 -14.41 -2.33
CA LEU A 88 4.44 -14.34 -0.97
C LEU A 88 3.32 -14.41 0.08
N LEU A 89 2.22 -13.67 -0.10
CA LEU A 89 1.07 -13.73 0.82
C LEU A 89 0.47 -15.14 0.90
N LYS A 90 0.39 -15.86 -0.22
CA LYS A 90 -0.11 -17.24 -0.24
C LYS A 90 0.84 -18.18 0.49
N HIS A 91 2.14 -18.08 0.22
CA HIS A 91 3.16 -18.90 0.88
C HIS A 91 3.23 -18.66 2.39
N ALA A 92 3.14 -17.39 2.82
CA ALA A 92 3.18 -17.01 4.22
C ALA A 92 1.92 -17.41 5.03
N GLY A 93 0.85 -17.88 4.38
CA GLY A 93 -0.42 -18.19 5.04
C GLY A 93 -1.33 -16.98 5.26
N LEU A 94 -1.08 -15.87 4.57
CA LEU A 94 -1.88 -14.63 4.58
C LEU A 94 -2.73 -14.46 3.31
N ALA A 95 -3.18 -15.58 2.72
CA ALA A 95 -3.95 -15.58 1.48
C ALA A 95 -5.26 -14.75 1.57
N ALA A 96 -5.78 -14.51 2.77
CA ALA A 96 -6.94 -13.65 3.03
C ALA A 96 -6.72 -12.19 2.59
N LEU A 97 -5.46 -11.72 2.46
CA LEU A 97 -5.12 -10.37 1.98
C LEU A 97 -5.08 -10.26 0.45
N VAL A 98 -4.99 -11.38 -0.27
CA VAL A 98 -4.88 -11.38 -1.74
C VAL A 98 -6.05 -10.66 -2.43
N PRO A 99 -7.32 -10.82 -2.00
CA PRO A 99 -8.43 -10.05 -2.57
C PRO A 99 -8.27 -8.53 -2.44
N SER A 100 -7.58 -8.05 -1.39
CA SER A 100 -7.31 -6.62 -1.21
C SER A 100 -6.37 -6.09 -2.30
N LEU A 101 -5.37 -6.87 -2.72
CA LEU A 101 -4.44 -6.48 -3.79
C LEU A 101 -5.14 -6.34 -5.15
N LYS A 102 -6.21 -7.09 -5.41
CA LYS A 102 -7.01 -6.92 -6.64
C LYS A 102 -7.62 -5.53 -6.76
N TYR A 103 -7.98 -4.89 -5.65
CA TYR A 103 -8.46 -3.51 -5.70
C TYR A 103 -7.34 -2.57 -6.14
N HIS A 104 -6.11 -2.77 -5.66
CA HIS A 104 -4.97 -1.97 -6.10
C HIS A 104 -4.66 -2.17 -7.59
N GLU A 105 -4.79 -3.40 -8.10
CA GLU A 105 -4.58 -3.73 -9.52
C GLU A 105 -5.57 -3.05 -10.48
N MET A 106 -6.76 -2.62 -10.03
CA MET A 106 -7.74 -1.91 -10.86
C MET A 106 -7.22 -0.61 -11.48
N SER A 107 -6.17 -0.01 -10.88
CA SER A 107 -5.50 1.17 -11.44
C SER A 107 -4.71 0.85 -12.73
N ARG A 108 -4.42 -0.42 -12.97
CA ARG A 108 -3.56 -0.92 -14.06
C ARG A 108 -4.28 -1.85 -15.02
N ASP A 109 -5.29 -2.56 -14.55
CA ASP A 109 -6.05 -3.51 -15.34
C ASP A 109 -7.50 -3.06 -15.55
N SER A 110 -7.76 -2.52 -16.74
CA SER A 110 -9.10 -2.10 -17.17
C SER A 110 -10.13 -3.23 -17.22
N SER A 111 -9.70 -4.50 -17.30
CA SER A 111 -10.62 -5.64 -17.25
C SER A 111 -11.28 -5.80 -15.87
N LEU A 112 -10.69 -5.19 -14.83
CA LEU A 112 -11.22 -5.18 -13.47
C LEU A 112 -12.19 -4.02 -13.21
N THR A 113 -12.35 -3.08 -14.16
CA THR A 113 -13.26 -1.92 -14.05
C THR A 113 -14.27 -1.88 -15.20
N PRO A 114 -15.05 -2.96 -15.42
CA PRO A 114 -15.99 -3.03 -16.53
C PRO A 114 -17.15 -2.04 -16.35
N LEU A 115 -17.64 -1.52 -17.47
CA LEU A 115 -18.86 -0.70 -17.50
C LEU A 115 -20.14 -1.55 -17.45
N SER A 116 -20.10 -2.77 -18.01
CA SER A 116 -21.26 -3.67 -18.05
C SER A 116 -21.42 -4.43 -16.74
N ASN A 117 -22.66 -4.48 -16.24
CA ASN A 117 -23.06 -5.25 -15.06
C ASN A 117 -23.02 -6.77 -15.26
N GLU A 118 -22.97 -7.24 -16.51
CA GLU A 118 -22.88 -8.65 -16.87
C GLU A 118 -21.45 -9.21 -16.72
N ASN A 119 -20.45 -8.33 -16.58
CA ASN A 119 -19.08 -8.75 -16.40
C ASN A 119 -18.84 -9.25 -14.96
N ALA A 120 -18.13 -10.38 -14.82
CA ALA A 120 -17.81 -10.99 -13.53
C ALA A 120 -17.10 -10.03 -12.55
N SER A 121 -16.29 -9.10 -13.06
CA SER A 121 -15.54 -8.12 -12.26
C SER A 121 -16.40 -6.95 -11.78
N PHE A 122 -17.59 -6.73 -12.35
CA PHE A 122 -18.44 -5.57 -12.03
C PHE A 122 -18.74 -5.48 -10.54
N ARG A 123 -19.05 -6.61 -9.89
CA ARG A 123 -19.36 -6.65 -8.45
C ARG A 123 -18.18 -6.18 -7.59
N ILE A 124 -16.95 -6.52 -7.99
CA ILE A 124 -15.73 -6.14 -7.26
C ILE A 124 -15.49 -4.63 -7.46
N ALA A 125 -15.61 -4.12 -8.67
CA ALA A 125 -15.50 -2.68 -8.94
C ALA A 125 -16.53 -1.88 -8.13
N ASN A 126 -17.79 -2.32 -8.12
CA ASN A 126 -18.86 -1.66 -7.39
C ASN A 126 -18.70 -1.73 -5.85
N SER A 127 -17.98 -2.73 -5.31
CA SER A 127 -17.68 -2.83 -3.87
C SER A 127 -16.45 -2.03 -3.43
N ARG A 128 -15.72 -1.40 -4.36
CA ARG A 128 -14.49 -0.66 -4.08
C ARG A 128 -14.67 0.45 -3.03
N ALA A 129 -15.72 1.26 -3.15
CA ALA A 129 -15.99 2.35 -2.21
C ALA A 129 -16.19 1.83 -0.78
N PHE A 130 -16.89 0.70 -0.63
CA PHE A 130 -17.07 0.04 0.66
C PHE A 130 -15.76 -0.52 1.23
N PHE A 131 -14.93 -1.13 0.37
CA PHE A 131 -13.60 -1.61 0.75
C PHE A 131 -12.72 -0.47 1.27
N LYS A 132 -12.56 0.63 0.52
CA LYS A 132 -11.73 1.78 0.93
C LYS A 132 -12.22 2.42 2.22
N ARG A 133 -13.55 2.54 2.41
CA ARG A 133 -14.15 2.99 3.67
C ARG A 133 -13.80 2.07 4.84
N THR A 134 -13.80 0.76 4.60
CA THR A 134 -13.41 -0.24 5.60
C THR A 134 -11.94 -0.09 5.98
N VAL A 135 -11.06 0.06 5.00
CA VAL A 135 -9.62 0.31 5.20
C VAL A 135 -9.38 1.59 6.01
N ALA A 136 -10.03 2.70 5.66
CA ALA A 136 -9.90 3.96 6.40
C ALA A 136 -10.33 3.81 7.88
N ARG A 137 -11.44 3.10 8.13
CA ARG A 137 -11.90 2.80 9.50
C ARG A 137 -10.95 1.86 10.24
N LEU A 138 -10.38 0.88 9.55
CA LEU A 138 -9.41 -0.07 10.10
C LEU A 138 -8.18 0.68 10.60
N ILE A 139 -7.60 1.54 9.77
CA ILE A 139 -6.43 2.36 10.12
C ILE A 139 -6.76 3.31 11.28
N ALA A 140 -7.92 3.98 11.25
CA ALA A 140 -8.33 4.91 12.31
C ALA A 140 -8.54 4.22 13.67
N LYS A 141 -9.00 2.97 13.69
CA LYS A 141 -9.19 2.17 14.90
C LYS A 141 -7.94 1.38 15.33
N GLY A 142 -6.96 1.24 14.45
CA GLY A 142 -5.88 0.26 14.52
C GLY A 142 -4.80 0.54 15.56
N GLN A 143 -5.17 0.61 16.85
CA GLN A 143 -4.21 0.70 17.97
C GLN A 143 -3.29 -0.52 18.07
N SER A 144 -3.73 -1.70 17.60
CA SER A 144 -2.96 -2.94 17.61
C SER A 144 -2.18 -3.21 16.31
N MET A 145 -2.35 -2.39 15.27
CA MET A 145 -1.65 -2.59 14.00
C MET A 145 -0.22 -2.07 14.09
N SER A 146 0.72 -2.74 13.44
CA SER A 146 2.07 -2.21 13.29
C SER A 146 2.09 -1.04 12.31
N GLN A 147 3.16 -0.23 12.34
CA GLN A 147 3.30 0.88 11.39
C GLN A 147 3.31 0.37 9.94
N ILE A 148 4.05 -0.71 9.66
CA ILE A 148 4.16 -1.27 8.32
C ILE A 148 2.81 -1.80 7.82
N GLU A 149 2.03 -2.43 8.68
CA GLU A 149 0.70 -2.90 8.34
C GLU A 149 -0.23 -1.73 7.97
N ARG A 150 -0.22 -0.65 8.76
CA ARG A 150 -1.01 0.55 8.44
C ARG A 150 -0.60 1.16 7.11
N CYS A 151 0.71 1.27 6.82
CA CYS A 151 1.20 1.80 5.55
C CYS A 151 0.80 0.93 4.36
N LEU A 152 0.89 -0.40 4.50
CA LEU A 152 0.43 -1.34 3.48
C LEU A 152 -1.06 -1.15 3.16
N TRP A 153 -1.91 -1.10 4.20
CA TRP A 153 -3.33 -0.85 4.02
C TRP A 153 -3.60 0.53 3.41
N SER A 154 -2.83 1.55 3.76
CA SER A 154 -2.97 2.90 3.21
C SER A 154 -2.72 2.91 1.70
N VAL A 155 -1.64 2.25 1.28
CA VAL A 155 -1.30 2.12 -0.14
C VAL A 155 -2.41 1.41 -0.92
N ILE A 156 -2.89 0.27 -0.42
CA ILE A 156 -3.96 -0.51 -1.07
C ILE A 156 -5.28 0.27 -1.07
N GLY A 157 -5.55 1.02 0.00
CA GLY A 157 -6.75 1.84 0.15
C GLY A 157 -6.71 3.16 -0.62
N GLY A 158 -5.56 3.54 -1.21
CA GLY A 158 -5.38 4.83 -1.86
C GLY A 158 -5.39 6.00 -0.88
N LEU A 159 -4.85 5.81 0.33
CA LEU A 159 -4.72 6.83 1.36
C LEU A 159 -3.27 7.30 1.45
N LEU A 160 -3.07 8.61 1.52
CA LEU A 160 -1.74 9.21 1.59
C LEU A 160 -1.07 8.97 2.94
N GLU A 161 -1.82 9.11 4.03
CA GLU A 161 -1.36 8.83 5.39
C GLU A 161 -2.00 7.55 5.90
N PRO A 162 -1.26 6.70 6.65
CA PRO A 162 0.16 6.80 7.00
C PRO A 162 1.20 6.37 5.94
N ALA A 163 0.88 6.19 4.66
CA ALA A 163 1.85 5.68 3.67
C ALA A 163 3.15 6.51 3.60
N LEU A 164 3.06 7.83 3.76
CA LEU A 164 4.23 8.73 3.76
C LEU A 164 5.23 8.45 4.89
N SER A 165 4.83 7.83 6.00
CA SER A 165 5.71 7.64 7.16
C SER A 165 6.91 6.73 6.87
N LEU A 166 6.80 5.84 5.87
CA LEU A 166 7.88 4.94 5.47
C LEU A 166 8.71 5.49 4.30
N CYS A 167 8.34 6.65 3.75
CA CYS A 167 9.03 7.24 2.61
C CYS A 167 10.26 8.02 3.09
N SER A 168 11.45 7.47 2.84
CA SER A 168 12.71 8.17 3.11
C SER A 168 13.14 9.01 1.91
N ARG A 169 12.99 8.48 0.68
CA ARG A 169 13.41 9.14 -0.57
C ARG A 169 12.31 10.02 -1.15
N THR A 170 12.73 10.99 -1.97
CA THR A 170 11.80 11.83 -2.74
C THR A 170 10.98 11.01 -3.73
N ASP A 171 11.60 10.03 -4.39
CA ASP A 171 10.94 9.13 -5.35
C ASP A 171 9.82 8.32 -4.66
N ASP A 172 10.06 7.86 -3.42
CA ASP A 172 9.07 7.12 -2.63
C ASP A 172 7.86 7.99 -2.29
N ARG A 173 8.11 9.24 -1.88
CA ARG A 173 7.05 10.22 -1.61
C ARG A 173 6.23 10.51 -2.86
N LEU A 174 6.91 10.78 -3.99
CA LEU A 174 6.27 11.01 -5.27
C LEU A 174 5.37 9.84 -5.66
N TRP A 175 5.84 8.60 -5.47
CA TRP A 175 5.03 7.41 -5.70
C TRP A 175 3.78 7.37 -4.82
N CYS A 176 3.86 7.68 -3.52
CA CYS A 176 2.70 7.72 -2.63
C CYS A 176 1.66 8.77 -3.04
N TYR A 177 2.10 9.97 -3.43
CA TYR A 177 1.21 11.01 -3.94
C TYR A 177 0.52 10.57 -5.24
N LEU A 178 1.29 10.04 -6.19
CA LEU A 178 0.75 9.54 -7.46
C LEU A 178 -0.23 8.38 -7.24
N ASN A 179 0.10 7.43 -6.36
CA ASN A 179 -0.79 6.33 -5.98
C ASN A 179 -2.13 6.89 -5.49
N THR A 180 -2.10 7.80 -4.51
CA THR A 180 -3.31 8.42 -3.94
C THR A 180 -4.13 9.16 -5.00
N ALA A 181 -3.49 9.94 -5.87
CA ALA A 181 -4.17 10.70 -6.90
C ALA A 181 -4.82 9.79 -7.97
N ILE A 182 -4.11 8.76 -8.43
CA ILE A 182 -4.64 7.78 -9.39
C ILE A 182 -5.83 7.04 -8.78
N GLU A 183 -5.67 6.59 -7.54
CA GLU A 183 -6.70 5.89 -6.77
C GLU A 183 -7.97 6.73 -6.59
N GLY A 184 -7.82 8.04 -6.30
CA GLY A 184 -8.95 8.96 -6.19
C GLY A 184 -9.66 9.22 -7.52
N ARG A 185 -8.91 9.38 -8.60
CA ARG A 185 -9.48 9.56 -9.96
C ARG A 185 -10.21 8.31 -10.44
N LEU A 186 -9.68 7.13 -10.13
CA LEU A 186 -10.32 5.86 -10.44
C LEU A 186 -11.65 5.71 -9.70
N ASP A 187 -11.68 6.06 -8.40
CA ASP A 187 -12.91 6.03 -7.62
C ASP A 187 -13.98 6.97 -8.19
N ALA A 188 -13.59 8.18 -8.59
CA ALA A 188 -14.49 9.15 -9.21
C ALA A 188 -15.08 8.61 -10.52
N ALA A 189 -14.25 8.02 -11.38
CA ALA A 189 -14.70 7.42 -12.64
C ALA A 189 -15.63 6.22 -12.42
N ILE A 190 -15.33 5.34 -11.45
CA ILE A 190 -16.21 4.22 -11.10
C ILE A 190 -17.54 4.73 -10.55
N ALA A 191 -17.53 5.74 -9.68
CA ALA A 191 -18.76 6.31 -9.11
C ALA A 191 -19.66 6.97 -10.17
N GLU A 192 -19.09 7.62 -11.19
CA GLU A 192 -19.83 8.22 -12.30
C GLU A 192 -20.57 7.15 -13.13
N HIS A 193 -19.90 6.03 -13.42
CA HIS A 193 -20.44 4.99 -14.29
C HIS A 193 -21.27 3.93 -13.57
N HIS A 194 -20.97 3.64 -12.31
CA HIS A 194 -21.66 2.64 -11.50
C HIS A 194 -22.65 3.39 -10.60
N GLN A 195 -23.82 3.74 -11.15
CA GLN A 195 -24.90 4.55 -10.52
C GLN A 195 -25.50 3.98 -9.20
N ASN A 196 -24.84 3.01 -8.55
CA ASN A 196 -25.27 2.40 -7.28
C ASN A 196 -24.25 2.55 -6.13
N ALA A 197 -23.20 3.36 -6.27
CA ALA A 197 -22.28 3.64 -5.18
C ALA A 197 -22.88 4.62 -4.16
N THR A 198 -23.91 4.15 -3.43
CA THR A 198 -24.47 4.65 -2.17
C THR A 198 -24.29 6.14 -1.87
N ALA A 199 -25.39 6.88 -1.99
CA ALA A 199 -25.60 8.29 -1.66
C ALA A 199 -25.36 8.70 -0.19
N ASP A 200 -24.62 7.92 0.58
CA ASP A 200 -24.28 8.25 1.96
C ASP A 200 -22.77 8.31 2.17
N VAL A 201 -22.35 9.48 2.65
CA VAL A 201 -21.04 9.86 3.18
C VAL A 201 -20.11 10.54 2.18
N GLU A 202 -19.86 11.83 2.48
CA GLU A 202 -18.81 12.69 1.94
C GLU A 202 -17.44 11.97 1.99
N GLN A 203 -17.08 11.30 0.90
CA GLN A 203 -15.69 11.00 0.64
C GLN A 203 -15.09 12.33 0.17
N LYS A 204 -14.39 13.02 1.07
CA LYS A 204 -13.62 14.21 0.74
C LYS A 204 -12.57 13.76 -0.28
N GLY A 205 -12.90 13.86 -1.57
CA GLY A 205 -12.00 13.52 -2.65
C GLY A 205 -10.72 14.32 -2.44
N CYS A 206 -9.62 13.63 -2.22
CA CYS A 206 -8.31 14.25 -2.34
C CYS A 206 -8.10 14.50 -3.84
N ASP A 207 -8.61 15.64 -4.32
CA ASP A 207 -8.38 16.10 -5.68
C ASP A 207 -6.95 16.66 -5.74
N LEU A 208 -5.98 15.75 -5.57
CA LEU A 208 -4.57 16.03 -5.65
C LEU A 208 -4.23 16.24 -7.13
N MET A 209 -4.16 17.51 -7.51
CA MET A 209 -3.66 17.88 -8.82
C MET A 209 -2.16 17.57 -8.92
N VAL A 210 -1.72 17.18 -10.11
CA VAL A 210 -0.30 16.87 -10.36
C VAL A 210 0.61 18.05 -10.00
N ALA A 211 0.18 19.29 -10.26
CA ALA A 211 0.92 20.50 -9.89
C ALA A 211 1.09 20.63 -8.36
N SER A 212 0.01 20.43 -7.59
CA SER A 212 0.07 20.51 -6.12
C SER A 212 0.95 19.43 -5.50
N ILE A 213 1.05 18.26 -6.13
CA ILE A 213 1.95 17.18 -5.67
C ILE A 213 3.41 17.65 -5.77
N PHE A 214 3.79 18.27 -6.89
CA PHE A 214 5.15 18.75 -7.08
C PHE A 214 5.50 19.91 -6.14
N ASP A 215 4.57 20.84 -5.91
CA ASP A 215 4.75 21.93 -4.96
C ASP A 215 4.94 21.42 -3.53
N GLU A 216 4.15 20.43 -3.11
CA GLU A 216 4.26 19.82 -1.78
C GLU A 216 5.61 19.10 -1.59
N ILE A 217 6.03 18.32 -2.59
CA ILE A 217 7.33 17.64 -2.58
C ILE A 217 8.48 18.66 -2.56
N ALA A 218 8.38 19.73 -3.35
CA ALA A 218 9.39 20.80 -3.39
C ALA A 218 9.50 21.50 -2.04
N THR A 219 8.36 21.76 -1.38
CA THR A 219 8.33 22.38 -0.05
C THR A 219 8.97 21.49 1.02
N VAL A 220 8.61 20.20 1.06
CA VAL A 220 9.20 19.23 2.01
C VAL A 220 10.70 19.02 1.75
N SER A 221 11.10 19.00 0.48
CA SER A 221 12.52 18.90 0.08
C SER A 221 13.31 20.13 0.49
N ARG A 222 12.73 21.34 0.37
CA ARG A 222 13.35 22.61 0.82
C ARG A 222 13.49 22.67 2.34
N VAL A 223 12.51 22.19 3.10
CA VAL A 223 12.61 22.08 4.57
C VAL A 223 13.71 21.09 4.97
N SER A 224 13.81 19.96 4.26
CA SER A 224 14.87 18.97 4.45
C SER A 224 16.26 19.53 4.08
N PHE A 225 16.35 20.34 3.01
CA PHE A 225 17.57 21.01 2.55
C PHE A 225 18.06 22.11 3.50
N SER A 226 17.12 22.84 4.13
CA SER A 226 17.41 23.82 5.19
C SER A 226 18.01 23.14 6.44
N SER A 227 17.75 21.84 6.61
CA SER A 227 18.19 21.01 7.74
C SER A 227 19.46 20.21 7.44
N ASN A 228 19.83 20.02 6.16
CA ASN A 228 20.99 19.24 5.72
C ASN A 228 21.66 19.90 4.51
N ARG A 229 22.78 20.59 4.74
CA ARG A 229 23.69 21.11 3.70
C ARG A 229 24.51 19.97 3.08
N SER A 230 23.89 19.16 2.22
CA SER A 230 24.60 18.32 1.25
C SER A 230 23.60 17.81 0.21
N TYR A 231 24.05 17.66 -1.04
CA TYR A 231 23.35 17.11 -2.21
C TYR A 231 22.59 18.10 -3.12
N GLY A 232 23.32 18.70 -4.06
CA GLY A 232 22.81 19.52 -5.17
C GLY A 232 22.32 18.72 -6.39
N ASN A 233 21.55 17.65 -6.19
CA ASN A 233 21.15 16.73 -7.27
C ASN A 233 19.64 16.66 -7.54
N THR A 234 18.83 17.43 -6.81
CA THR A 234 17.36 17.45 -6.93
C THR A 234 16.87 18.41 -8.01
N GLU A 235 17.45 19.60 -8.14
CA GLU A 235 17.02 20.60 -9.15
C GLU A 235 17.18 20.11 -10.60
N ALA A 236 18.27 19.41 -10.92
CA ALA A 236 18.51 18.88 -12.25
C ALA A 236 17.49 17.78 -12.66
N ARG A 237 16.88 17.08 -11.68
CA ARG A 237 15.92 16.00 -11.94
C ARG A 237 14.52 16.52 -12.28
N PHE A 238 14.07 17.60 -11.65
CA PHE A 238 12.77 18.22 -11.95
C PHE A 238 12.74 18.87 -13.34
N ILE A 239 13.86 19.46 -13.77
CA ILE A 239 13.99 20.03 -15.13
C ILE A 239 13.90 18.93 -16.20
N SER A 240 14.41 17.71 -15.94
CA SER A 240 14.29 16.58 -16.88
C SER A 240 12.86 16.03 -17.02
N MET A 241 11.98 16.32 -16.06
CA MET A 241 10.56 15.93 -16.08
C MET A 241 9.64 16.97 -16.74
N GLY A 242 10.20 18.01 -17.38
CA GLY A 242 9.43 19.03 -18.10
C GLY A 242 8.72 20.04 -17.21
N VAL A 243 9.13 20.18 -15.96
CA VAL A 243 8.63 21.24 -15.07
C VAL A 243 9.55 22.45 -15.20
N ASP A 244 9.17 23.39 -16.06
CA ASP A 244 9.80 24.71 -16.10
C ASP A 244 9.46 25.46 -14.79
N PHE A 245 10.41 25.50 -13.86
CA PHE A 245 10.35 26.43 -12.74
C PHE A 245 10.57 27.83 -13.28
N VAL A 246 9.50 28.58 -13.56
CA VAL A 246 9.58 30.03 -13.66
C VAL A 246 9.71 30.56 -12.23
N LEU A 247 10.91 31.06 -11.91
CA LEU A 247 11.24 31.77 -10.67
C LEU A 247 10.38 33.02 -10.48
#